data_AF-A0A945WZ14-F1
#
_entry.id   AF-A0A945WZ14-F1
#
_cell.length_a   1.000
_cell.length_b   1.000
_cell.length_c   1.000
_cell.angle_alpha   90.00
_cell.angle_beta   90.00
_cell.angle_gamma   90.00
#
_symmetry.space_group_name_H-M   'P 1'
#
loop_
_entity.id
_entity.type
_entity.pdbx_description
1 polymer ?
#
loop_
_entity_poly.entity_id
_entity_poly.type
_entity_poly.pdbx_seq_one_letter_code
_entity_poly.pdbx_strand_id
1 'polypeptide(L)'
;MRTCTIAAIMLAYTGLAETPSGYLAKQEKPSFRQGHTLVPLTRYGWTLPMAARIELARNWGYCLEFGGYVTAKSAAKLDDPDSTESKLAALAAANPETYPLSVICCRNLPTSEFAGLWTRDADGNLINGKAQSLDGNEWHKGMKTVYSPEAPDAAWKEAGRLRAEPIKRVRDACPIAVVLNGGEYGINVLGFGQKGWEEDPAVTAARGDRDWFDYLSERKANAETLIAKAVRAVVPDSRLYIYYPTTGGTHRRRYGGWNRWGYAYRWMKSVSTLASSEHYWQHFNTGWTGKQDMLTMGLNARGEEIAQGQPFCYDWFCAGWPRGKRPNGGLGELDRYTGFLKCMYVSGMLGGNAGYYAYPKGGFGVEFPEDEPPHWLRQMTTFARVHALFSHLESDIREGDLLPGPNRHVWSKDHPAYEFPTGDPEARVVARRRKDTTRWLVAAWAAGGEEREVKVTIPDAGTVAMLARPAGSVYLVQMDNGQAVPLLADPEPERPSRHAATLLK
;
A
#
# COMPACT_ATOMS: atom_id res chain seq x y z
N MET A 1 -9.65 63.27 34.87
CA MET A 1 -9.21 62.24 33.90
C MET A 1 -8.64 61.06 34.68
N ARG A 2 -9.41 59.98 34.83
CA ARG A 2 -8.91 58.70 35.35
C ARG A 2 -9.15 57.68 34.23
N THR A 3 -8.07 57.30 33.59
CA THR A 3 -8.00 56.34 32.49
C THR A 3 -8.34 54.95 33.04
N CYS A 4 -9.44 54.37 32.54
CA CYS A 4 -9.77 52.96 32.72
C CYS A 4 -8.90 52.13 31.77
N THR A 5 -8.01 51.32 32.33
CA THR A 5 -7.28 50.30 31.58
C THR A 5 -8.19 49.08 31.43
N ILE A 6 -8.70 48.84 30.23
CA ILE A 6 -9.37 47.59 29.87
C ILE A 6 -8.28 46.53 29.72
N ALA A 7 -8.21 45.59 30.66
CA ALA A 7 -7.40 44.39 30.53
C ALA A 7 -8.12 43.41 29.58
N ALA A 8 -7.57 43.24 28.38
CA ALA A 8 -7.98 42.16 27.48
C ALA A 8 -7.48 40.83 28.06
N ILE A 9 -8.42 40.00 28.53
CA ILE A 9 -8.15 38.61 28.88
C ILE A 9 -7.97 37.85 27.56
N MET A 10 -6.73 37.61 27.16
CA MET A 10 -6.43 36.53 26.22
C MET A 10 -6.68 35.21 26.96
N LEU A 11 -7.85 34.62 26.74
CA LEU A 11 -8.06 33.20 27.04
C LEU A 11 -7.12 32.41 26.12
N ALA A 12 -6.01 31.93 26.69
CA ALA A 12 -5.29 30.82 26.11
C ALA A 12 -6.25 29.63 26.11
N TYR A 13 -6.78 29.28 24.93
CA TYR A 13 -7.40 27.98 24.70
C TYR A 13 -6.29 26.95 24.90
N THR A 14 -6.19 26.41 26.11
CA THR A 14 -5.48 25.16 26.34
C THR A 14 -6.37 24.08 25.77
N GLY A 15 -6.20 23.80 24.47
CA GLY A 15 -6.85 22.64 23.85
C GLY A 15 -6.55 21.41 24.70
N LEU A 16 -7.60 20.67 25.06
CA LEU A 16 -7.43 19.44 25.85
C LEU A 16 -6.51 18.49 25.06
N ALA A 17 -5.52 17.94 25.75
CA ALA A 17 -4.62 16.95 25.17
C ALA A 17 -5.40 15.70 24.79
N GLU A 18 -5.27 15.26 23.54
CA GLU A 18 -6.01 14.14 22.97
C GLU A 18 -5.08 12.98 22.63
N THR A 19 -5.54 11.76 22.91
CA THR A 19 -4.85 10.52 22.54
C THR A 19 -5.30 10.06 21.15
N PRO A 20 -4.49 9.29 20.41
CA PRO A 20 -4.93 8.74 19.13
C PRO A 20 -6.24 7.94 19.21
N SER A 21 -6.41 7.12 20.24
CA SER A 21 -7.65 6.35 20.45
C SER A 21 -8.84 7.23 20.82
N GLY A 22 -8.64 8.26 21.65
CA GLY A 22 -9.72 9.19 22.02
C GLY A 22 -10.17 10.03 20.83
N TYR A 23 -9.23 10.53 20.03
CA TYR A 23 -9.52 11.21 18.76
C TYR A 23 -10.36 10.31 17.85
N LEU A 24 -9.89 9.08 17.58
CA LEU A 24 -10.59 8.12 16.74
C LEU A 24 -11.98 7.83 17.28
N ALA A 25 -12.12 7.63 18.60
CA ALA A 25 -13.39 7.35 19.27
C ALA A 25 -14.43 8.45 19.01
N LYS A 26 -14.03 9.73 19.05
CA LYS A 26 -14.90 10.91 18.85
C LYS A 26 -15.32 11.14 17.40
N GLN A 27 -14.56 10.68 16.41
CA GLN A 27 -14.93 10.91 15.01
C GLN A 27 -16.13 10.07 14.60
N GLU A 28 -16.95 10.61 13.67
CA GLU A 28 -17.95 9.81 12.96
C GLU A 28 -17.28 8.67 12.20
N LYS A 29 -17.80 7.45 12.42
CA LYS A 29 -17.25 6.22 11.85
C LYS A 29 -17.63 6.08 10.38
N PRO A 30 -16.76 5.51 9.55
CA PRO A 30 -17.11 5.12 8.20
C PRO A 30 -18.24 4.06 8.19
N SER A 31 -19.10 4.11 7.18
CA SER A 31 -20.26 3.22 7.03
C SER A 31 -19.97 2.13 6.00
N PHE A 32 -19.60 0.95 6.46
CA PHE A 32 -19.31 -0.21 5.61
C PHE A 32 -20.60 -0.94 5.18
N ARG A 33 -20.63 -1.47 3.95
CA ARG A 33 -21.73 -2.32 3.47
C ARG A 33 -21.74 -3.63 4.25
N GLN A 34 -22.86 -3.97 4.89
CA GLN A 34 -22.99 -5.26 5.56
C GLN A 34 -22.67 -6.43 4.59
N GLY A 35 -21.83 -7.37 5.04
CA GLY A 35 -21.45 -8.54 4.25
C GLY A 35 -20.45 -8.27 3.10
N HIS A 36 -19.81 -7.10 3.05
CA HIS A 36 -18.72 -6.88 2.09
C HIS A 36 -17.55 -7.84 2.30
N THR A 37 -16.78 -8.09 1.24
CA THR A 37 -15.62 -8.99 1.25
C THR A 37 -14.31 -8.29 0.89
N LEU A 38 -14.29 -6.96 0.86
CA LEU A 38 -13.05 -6.20 0.75
C LEU A 38 -12.07 -6.62 1.85
N VAL A 39 -10.79 -6.62 1.51
CA VAL A 39 -9.74 -7.00 2.46
C VAL A 39 -9.55 -5.82 3.43
N PRO A 40 -9.56 -6.06 4.76
CA PRO A 40 -9.32 -5.01 5.72
C PRO A 40 -7.97 -4.34 5.50
N LEU A 41 -7.90 -3.05 5.78
CA LEU A 41 -6.68 -2.26 5.63
C LEU A 41 -5.61 -2.72 6.62
N THR A 42 -4.35 -2.59 6.26
CA THR A 42 -3.23 -2.91 7.16
C THR A 42 -2.37 -1.69 7.43
N ARG A 43 -1.48 -1.81 8.40
CA ARG A 43 -0.39 -0.87 8.62
C ARG A 43 0.94 -1.58 8.57
N TYR A 44 1.98 -0.80 8.32
CA TYR A 44 3.36 -1.23 8.42
C TYR A 44 4.21 -0.10 8.99
N GLY A 45 5.16 -0.45 9.86
CA GLY A 45 6.10 0.49 10.48
C GLY A 45 6.17 0.31 12.00
N TRP A 46 6.44 1.40 12.71
CA TRP A 46 6.37 1.39 14.17
C TRP A 46 4.93 1.23 14.65
N THR A 47 4.83 0.63 15.83
CA THR A 47 3.57 0.11 16.33
C THR A 47 2.76 1.17 17.05
N LEU A 48 1.45 1.20 16.80
CA LEU A 48 0.54 2.13 17.48
C LEU A 48 0.32 1.75 18.96
N PRO A 49 -0.20 2.65 19.82
CA PRO A 49 -0.73 2.26 21.13
C PRO A 49 -1.84 1.20 21.00
N MET A 50 -1.92 0.25 21.94
CA MET A 50 -2.87 -0.87 21.88
C MET A 50 -4.32 -0.40 21.70
N ALA A 51 -4.76 0.64 22.44
CA ALA A 51 -6.11 1.18 22.35
C ALA A 51 -6.44 1.71 20.94
N ALA A 52 -5.48 2.34 20.26
CA ALA A 52 -5.67 2.83 18.90
C ALA A 52 -5.78 1.69 17.88
N ARG A 53 -5.01 0.59 18.05
CA ARG A 53 -5.12 -0.60 17.21
C ARG A 53 -6.51 -1.25 17.32
N ILE A 54 -7.00 -1.38 18.55
CA ILE A 54 -8.33 -1.95 18.83
C ILE A 54 -9.42 -1.09 18.20
N GLU A 55 -9.34 0.23 18.35
CA GLU A 55 -10.32 1.16 17.79
C GLU A 55 -10.31 1.13 16.25
N LEU A 56 -9.13 1.16 15.62
CA LEU A 56 -8.99 1.07 14.17
C LEU A 56 -9.58 -0.24 13.62
N ALA A 57 -9.32 -1.36 14.29
CA ALA A 57 -9.86 -2.65 13.87
C ALA A 57 -11.38 -2.71 14.02
N ARG A 58 -11.90 -2.29 15.17
CA ARG A 58 -13.32 -2.36 15.48
C ARG A 58 -14.17 -1.48 14.56
N ASN A 59 -13.72 -0.26 14.26
CA ASN A 59 -14.59 0.77 13.70
C ASN A 59 -14.10 1.42 12.40
N TRP A 60 -12.87 1.14 11.96
CA TRP A 60 -12.26 1.84 10.81
C TRP A 60 -11.85 0.90 9.68
N GLY A 61 -12.24 -0.37 9.73
CA GLY A 61 -11.99 -1.35 8.66
C GLY A 61 -10.51 -1.73 8.50
N TYR A 62 -9.72 -1.59 9.58
CA TYR A 62 -8.36 -2.10 9.61
C TYR A 62 -8.30 -3.52 10.18
N CYS A 63 -7.24 -4.24 9.86
CA CYS A 63 -6.80 -5.37 10.65
C CYS A 63 -6.34 -4.92 12.04
N LEU A 64 -6.53 -5.79 13.04
CA LEU A 64 -5.87 -5.66 14.33
C LEU A 64 -4.36 -5.89 14.13
N GLU A 65 -3.56 -4.87 14.41
CA GLU A 65 -2.09 -4.94 14.31
C GLU A 65 -1.53 -5.70 15.51
N PHE A 66 -1.01 -6.93 15.29
CA PHE A 66 -0.39 -7.73 16.35
C PHE A 66 0.79 -7.00 17.02
N GLY A 67 1.63 -6.36 16.21
CA GLY A 67 2.81 -5.65 16.65
C GLY A 67 3.72 -5.30 15.48
N GLY A 68 5.00 -5.07 15.77
CA GLY A 68 6.04 -5.05 14.75
C GLY A 68 6.32 -6.44 14.16
N TYR A 69 7.56 -6.69 13.75
CA TYR A 69 7.97 -8.00 13.24
C TYR A 69 7.70 -9.13 14.24
N VAL A 70 7.03 -10.19 13.77
CA VAL A 70 6.82 -11.41 14.55
C VAL A 70 8.13 -12.22 14.57
N THR A 71 8.87 -12.03 15.64
CA THR A 71 10.08 -12.78 15.99
C THR A 71 9.76 -13.86 17.02
N ALA A 72 10.69 -14.78 17.27
CA ALA A 72 10.56 -15.73 18.39
C ALA A 72 10.32 -15.02 19.73
N LYS A 73 10.99 -13.87 19.97
CA LYS A 73 10.82 -13.06 21.18
C LYS A 73 9.41 -12.47 21.30
N SER A 74 8.87 -11.89 20.23
CA SER A 74 7.51 -11.32 20.29
C SER A 74 6.44 -12.41 20.38
N ALA A 75 6.63 -13.54 19.70
CA ALA A 75 5.71 -14.67 19.79
C ALA A 75 5.73 -15.34 21.18
N ALA A 76 6.88 -15.36 21.86
CA ALA A 76 7.00 -15.87 23.23
C ALA A 76 6.19 -15.07 24.27
N LYS A 77 5.89 -13.80 23.99
CA LYS A 77 5.04 -12.99 24.87
C LYS A 77 3.60 -13.49 24.95
N LEU A 78 3.18 -14.39 24.05
CA LEU A 78 1.88 -15.07 24.15
C LEU A 78 1.73 -15.93 25.42
N ASP A 79 2.84 -16.28 26.08
CA ASP A 79 2.81 -17.02 27.35
C ASP A 79 2.47 -16.12 28.55
N ASP A 80 2.62 -14.80 28.39
CA ASP A 80 2.30 -13.82 29.42
C ASP A 80 0.91 -13.21 29.11
N PRO A 81 -0.15 -13.54 29.87
CA PRO A 81 -1.48 -13.03 29.63
C PRO A 81 -1.58 -11.49 29.77
N ASP A 82 -0.62 -10.87 30.45
CA ASP A 82 -0.59 -9.42 30.62
C ASP A 82 0.12 -8.68 29.47
N SER A 83 0.80 -9.40 28.59
CA SER A 83 1.46 -8.81 27.43
C SER A 83 0.44 -8.21 26.44
N THR A 84 0.88 -7.20 25.70
CA THR A 84 0.05 -6.61 24.63
C THR A 84 -0.27 -7.66 23.57
N GLU A 85 0.72 -8.48 23.19
CA GLU A 85 0.58 -9.53 22.19
C GLU A 85 -0.49 -10.56 22.58
N SER A 86 -0.52 -11.03 23.84
CA SER A 86 -1.54 -11.95 24.34
C SER A 86 -2.94 -11.33 24.33
N LYS A 87 -3.06 -10.08 24.78
CA LYS A 87 -4.35 -9.36 24.80
C LYS A 87 -4.91 -9.18 23.39
N LEU A 88 -4.06 -8.86 22.41
CA LEU A 88 -4.47 -8.71 21.02
C LEU A 88 -4.83 -10.05 20.37
N ALA A 89 -4.05 -11.11 20.63
CA ALA A 89 -4.38 -12.45 20.16
C ALA A 89 -5.70 -12.96 20.74
N ALA A 90 -5.97 -12.70 22.03
CA ALA A 90 -7.23 -13.05 22.68
C ALA A 90 -8.44 -12.34 22.04
N LEU A 91 -8.30 -11.05 21.67
CA LEU A 91 -9.35 -10.32 20.95
C LEU A 91 -9.63 -10.94 19.56
N ALA A 92 -8.58 -11.26 18.80
CA ALA A 92 -8.69 -11.90 17.49
C ALA A 92 -9.28 -13.32 17.58
N ALA A 93 -8.92 -14.08 18.62
CA ALA A 93 -9.48 -15.41 18.87
C ALA A 93 -10.97 -15.36 19.23
N ALA A 94 -11.36 -14.40 20.09
CA ALA A 94 -12.74 -14.27 20.55
C ALA A 94 -13.69 -13.72 19.49
N ASN A 95 -13.22 -12.83 18.60
CA ASN A 95 -14.03 -12.23 17.55
C ASN A 95 -13.18 -11.88 16.30
N PRO A 96 -12.81 -12.88 15.49
CA PRO A 96 -11.94 -12.70 14.32
C PRO A 96 -12.57 -11.87 13.19
N GLU A 97 -13.90 -11.74 13.17
CA GLU A 97 -14.60 -10.90 12.18
C GLU A 97 -14.45 -9.41 12.50
N THR A 98 -14.55 -9.04 13.77
CA THR A 98 -14.33 -7.65 14.23
C THR A 98 -12.85 -7.32 14.38
N TYR A 99 -12.02 -8.32 14.71
CA TYR A 99 -10.59 -8.18 14.92
C TYR A 99 -9.77 -9.09 14.00
N PRO A 100 -9.87 -8.91 12.67
CA PRO A 100 -9.05 -9.68 11.75
C PRO A 100 -7.58 -9.34 12.00
N LEU A 101 -6.78 -10.30 12.47
CA LEU A 101 -5.38 -10.02 12.85
C LEU A 101 -4.49 -9.87 11.61
N SER A 102 -3.63 -8.86 11.61
CA SER A 102 -2.51 -8.74 10.68
C SER A 102 -1.18 -8.93 11.42
N VAL A 103 -0.28 -9.68 10.78
CA VAL A 103 1.08 -9.93 11.26
C VAL A 103 2.10 -9.51 10.22
N ILE A 104 3.31 -9.18 10.69
CA ILE A 104 4.43 -8.82 9.83
C ILE A 104 5.53 -9.86 10.04
N CYS A 105 5.94 -10.58 9.00
CA CYS A 105 7.05 -11.52 9.10
C CYS A 105 8.31 -10.81 9.58
N CYS A 106 9.13 -11.51 10.37
CA CYS A 106 10.49 -11.05 10.62
C CYS A 106 11.33 -11.05 9.33
N ARG A 107 12.48 -10.38 9.37
CA ARG A 107 13.44 -10.34 8.26
C ARG A 107 14.63 -11.27 8.46
N ASN A 108 14.56 -12.21 9.42
CA ASN A 108 15.68 -13.08 9.75
C ASN A 108 16.10 -13.90 8.53
N LEU A 109 17.36 -13.84 8.15
CA LEU A 109 17.93 -14.64 7.07
C LEU A 109 18.95 -15.62 7.66
N PRO A 110 19.19 -16.77 7.00
CA PRO A 110 20.25 -17.67 7.41
C PRO A 110 21.59 -16.93 7.41
N THR A 111 22.47 -17.33 8.32
CA THR A 111 23.84 -16.81 8.41
C THR A 111 24.82 -17.71 7.65
N SER A 112 26.13 -17.49 7.81
CA SER A 112 27.23 -18.00 6.98
C SER A 112 27.42 -19.53 6.88
N GLU A 113 26.49 -20.32 7.38
CA GLU A 113 26.56 -21.80 7.38
C GLU A 113 26.26 -22.40 5.99
N PHE A 114 25.70 -21.62 5.07
CA PHE A 114 25.34 -22.08 3.72
C PHE A 114 26.41 -21.71 2.71
N ALA A 115 27.07 -22.71 2.13
CA ALA A 115 27.98 -22.52 0.99
C ALA A 115 27.23 -21.86 -0.18
N GLY A 116 27.83 -20.84 -0.81
CA GLY A 116 27.23 -20.09 -1.91
C GLY A 116 26.20 -19.02 -1.50
N LEU A 117 25.94 -18.81 -0.20
CA LEU A 117 25.00 -17.77 0.25
C LEU A 117 25.41 -16.35 -0.16
N TRP A 118 26.70 -16.09 -0.08
CA TRP A 118 27.31 -14.79 -0.33
C TRP A 118 28.04 -14.79 -1.66
N THR A 119 28.03 -13.64 -2.31
CA THR A 119 28.77 -13.36 -3.53
C THR A 119 30.27 -13.37 -3.22
N ARG A 120 31.07 -14.00 -4.09
CA ARG A 120 32.52 -14.11 -3.92
C ARG A 120 33.25 -13.72 -5.20
N ASP A 121 34.44 -13.15 -5.08
CA ASP A 121 35.32 -12.91 -6.23
C ASP A 121 35.95 -14.23 -6.73
N ALA A 122 36.75 -14.14 -7.79
CA ALA A 122 37.45 -15.28 -8.37
C ALA A 122 38.48 -15.95 -7.43
N ASP A 123 39.00 -15.21 -6.44
CA ASP A 123 39.90 -15.70 -5.42
C ASP A 123 39.14 -16.34 -4.23
N GLY A 124 37.81 -16.30 -4.27
CA GLY A 124 36.92 -16.84 -3.23
C GLY A 124 36.67 -15.89 -2.06
N ASN A 125 37.13 -14.64 -2.12
CA ASN A 125 36.90 -13.66 -1.07
C ASN A 125 35.46 -13.13 -1.10
N LEU A 126 34.91 -12.83 0.07
CA LEU A 126 33.56 -12.27 0.18
C LEU A 126 33.51 -10.84 -0.39
N ILE A 127 32.57 -10.60 -1.29
CA ILE A 127 32.36 -9.26 -1.85
C ILE A 127 31.45 -8.46 -0.92
N ASN A 128 31.98 -7.32 -0.48
CA ASN A 128 31.28 -6.35 0.35
C ASN A 128 30.63 -5.24 -0.50
N GLY A 129 29.30 -5.17 -0.52
CA GLY A 129 28.48 -4.07 -1.02
C GLY A 129 27.65 -3.37 0.06
N LYS A 130 26.90 -2.32 -0.31
CA LYS A 130 25.94 -1.68 0.60
C LYS A 130 24.66 -2.54 0.67
N ALA A 131 24.49 -3.32 1.73
CA ALA A 131 23.24 -4.00 2.03
C ALA A 131 22.22 -2.99 2.61
N GLN A 132 21.57 -2.23 1.73
CA GLN A 132 20.52 -1.27 2.06
C GLN A 132 19.23 -1.65 1.30
N SER A 133 18.07 -1.49 1.93
CA SER A 133 16.79 -1.49 1.19
C SER A 133 16.66 -0.23 0.34
N LEU A 134 15.70 -0.20 -0.59
CA LEU A 134 15.40 0.97 -1.43
C LEU A 134 15.05 2.22 -0.60
N ASP A 135 14.56 2.04 0.63
CA ASP A 135 14.26 3.09 1.60
C ASP A 135 15.49 3.61 2.39
N GLY A 136 16.68 3.05 2.13
CA GLY A 136 17.94 3.45 2.75
C GLY A 136 18.25 2.78 4.11
N ASN A 137 17.40 1.87 4.59
CA ASN A 137 17.70 1.13 5.81
C ASN A 137 18.85 0.12 5.57
N GLU A 138 19.97 0.32 6.27
CA GLU A 138 21.04 -0.68 6.35
C GLU A 138 20.55 -1.90 7.12
N TRP A 139 20.61 -3.07 6.48
CA TRP A 139 20.13 -4.30 7.12
C TRP A 139 21.03 -4.72 8.30
N HIS A 140 22.34 -4.41 8.23
CA HIS A 140 23.29 -4.56 9.34
C HIS A 140 24.41 -3.53 9.29
N LYS A 141 24.71 -2.89 10.43
CA LYS A 141 25.86 -1.97 10.58
C LYS A 141 27.16 -2.79 10.55
N GLY A 142 27.93 -2.67 9.47
CA GLY A 142 29.27 -3.28 9.35
C GLY A 142 29.33 -4.66 8.69
N MET A 143 28.20 -5.33 8.40
CA MET A 143 28.17 -6.48 7.49
C MET A 143 27.65 -6.06 6.13
N LYS A 144 28.50 -6.21 5.12
CA LYS A 144 28.34 -5.66 3.78
C LYS A 144 28.22 -6.77 2.73
N THR A 145 28.07 -8.04 3.08
CA THR A 145 28.13 -9.11 2.07
C THR A 145 26.91 -9.08 1.15
N VAL A 146 27.15 -9.17 -0.16
CA VAL A 146 26.09 -9.20 -1.18
C VAL A 146 25.53 -10.62 -1.26
N TYR A 147 24.22 -10.81 -1.09
CA TYR A 147 23.59 -12.12 -1.31
C TYR A 147 23.79 -12.56 -2.76
N SER A 148 24.22 -13.79 -2.95
CA SER A 148 24.34 -14.36 -4.29
C SER A 148 22.95 -14.68 -4.85
N PRO A 149 22.64 -14.34 -6.12
CA PRO A 149 21.47 -14.85 -6.81
C PRO A 149 21.51 -16.38 -6.96
N GLU A 150 22.71 -16.97 -6.87
CA GLU A 150 22.95 -18.42 -6.87
C GLU A 150 23.01 -19.02 -5.45
N ALA A 151 22.58 -18.28 -4.43
CA ALA A 151 22.40 -18.85 -3.09
C ALA A 151 21.49 -20.09 -3.15
N PRO A 152 21.85 -21.18 -2.47
CA PRO A 152 21.15 -22.45 -2.61
C PRO A 152 19.74 -22.38 -2.04
N ASP A 153 18.81 -23.12 -2.64
CA ASP A 153 17.42 -23.24 -2.17
C ASP A 153 17.30 -23.60 -0.68
N ALA A 154 18.26 -24.37 -0.15
CA ALA A 154 18.30 -24.71 1.28
C ALA A 154 18.38 -23.48 2.18
N ALA A 155 19.10 -22.44 1.78
CA ALA A 155 19.16 -21.17 2.51
C ALA A 155 17.81 -20.46 2.50
N TRP A 156 17.11 -20.42 1.36
CA TRP A 156 15.80 -19.78 1.25
C TRP A 156 14.70 -20.57 1.97
N LYS A 157 14.79 -21.90 2.00
CA LYS A 157 13.93 -22.75 2.84
C LYS A 157 14.14 -22.47 4.32
N GLU A 158 15.39 -22.29 4.75
CA GLU A 158 15.70 -21.91 6.13
C GLU A 158 15.20 -20.50 6.46
N ALA A 159 15.37 -19.53 5.56
CA ALA A 159 14.77 -18.20 5.67
C ALA A 159 13.24 -18.27 5.80
N GLY A 160 12.60 -19.21 5.10
CA GLY A 160 11.19 -19.52 5.21
C GLY A 160 10.82 -20.07 6.60
N ARG A 161 11.57 -21.06 7.10
CA ARG A 161 11.38 -21.66 8.44
C ARG A 161 11.48 -20.61 9.56
N LEU A 162 12.55 -19.79 9.54
CA LEU A 162 12.80 -18.74 10.53
C LEU A 162 11.66 -17.71 10.62
N ARG A 163 10.92 -17.49 9.53
CA ARG A 163 9.74 -16.62 9.48
C ARG A 163 8.46 -17.35 9.85
N ALA A 164 8.30 -18.58 9.36
CA ALA A 164 7.08 -19.36 9.56
C ALA A 164 6.89 -19.82 11.02
N GLU A 165 7.95 -20.23 11.71
CA GLU A 165 7.85 -20.74 13.09
C GLU A 165 7.22 -19.75 14.09
N PRO A 166 7.69 -18.50 14.21
CA PRO A 166 7.07 -17.55 15.12
C PRO A 166 5.65 -17.16 14.68
N ILE A 167 5.36 -17.16 13.38
CA ILE A 167 4.01 -16.93 12.85
C ILE A 167 3.07 -18.08 13.21
N LYS A 168 3.54 -19.33 13.10
CA LYS A 168 2.79 -20.52 13.48
C LYS A 168 2.34 -20.43 14.94
N ARG A 169 3.24 -20.00 15.83
CA ARG A 169 2.92 -19.82 17.24
C ARG A 169 1.80 -18.79 17.47
N VAL A 170 1.77 -17.71 16.69
CA VAL A 170 0.65 -16.74 16.73
C VAL A 170 -0.63 -17.38 16.16
N ARG A 171 -0.52 -18.14 15.07
CA ARG A 171 -1.66 -18.83 14.45
C ARG A 171 -2.29 -19.87 15.37
N ASP A 172 -1.48 -20.57 16.15
CA ASP A 172 -1.94 -21.57 17.14
C ASP A 172 -2.77 -20.90 18.25
N ALA A 173 -2.55 -19.60 18.53
CA ALA A 173 -3.31 -18.83 19.51
C ALA A 173 -4.58 -18.15 18.93
N CYS A 174 -4.57 -17.77 17.65
CA CYS A 174 -5.68 -17.04 17.02
C CYS A 174 -5.65 -17.09 15.48
N PRO A 175 -6.77 -16.86 14.78
CA PRO A 175 -6.79 -16.73 13.32
C PRO A 175 -5.97 -15.53 12.83
N ILE A 176 -5.30 -15.68 11.70
CA ILE A 176 -4.52 -14.61 11.04
C ILE A 176 -5.16 -14.28 9.69
N ALA A 177 -5.61 -13.05 9.51
CA ALA A 177 -6.28 -12.61 8.29
C ALA A 177 -5.30 -12.18 7.20
N VAL A 178 -4.25 -11.42 7.56
CA VAL A 178 -3.28 -10.87 6.61
C VAL A 178 -1.85 -11.05 7.11
N VAL A 179 -0.96 -11.48 6.22
CA VAL A 179 0.48 -11.54 6.47
C VAL A 179 1.21 -10.57 5.54
N LEU A 180 1.96 -9.64 6.13
CA LEU A 180 2.90 -8.80 5.41
C LEU A 180 4.30 -9.43 5.47
N ASN A 181 5.02 -9.49 4.35
CA ASN A 181 6.32 -10.18 4.27
C ASN A 181 7.45 -9.52 5.10
N GLY A 182 7.22 -8.31 5.61
CA GLY A 182 8.20 -7.55 6.36
C GLY A 182 8.99 -6.54 5.54
N GLY A 183 8.74 -6.36 4.24
CA GLY A 183 9.48 -5.43 3.38
C GLY A 183 10.65 -6.08 2.64
N GLU A 184 11.66 -5.32 2.22
CA GLU A 184 12.74 -5.81 1.37
C GLU A 184 13.90 -6.45 2.16
N TYR A 185 14.46 -7.54 1.62
CA TYR A 185 15.60 -8.29 2.17
C TYR A 185 16.20 -9.26 1.13
N GLY A 186 17.35 -9.87 1.46
CA GLY A 186 17.94 -10.96 0.68
C GLY A 186 18.57 -10.49 -0.64
N ILE A 187 18.28 -11.20 -1.74
CA ILE A 187 18.69 -10.78 -3.08
C ILE A 187 18.11 -9.38 -3.35
N ASN A 188 18.98 -8.42 -3.65
CA ASN A 188 18.64 -7.02 -3.86
C ASN A 188 18.37 -6.71 -5.35
N VAL A 189 18.17 -5.45 -5.72
CA VAL A 189 18.00 -5.00 -7.10
C VAL A 189 19.35 -4.82 -7.81
N LEU A 190 19.36 -4.83 -9.15
CA LEU A 190 20.57 -4.64 -9.98
C LEU A 190 21.32 -3.35 -9.61
N GLY A 191 20.60 -2.25 -9.35
CA GLY A 191 21.18 -0.95 -9.02
C GLY A 191 22.12 -0.97 -7.81
N PHE A 192 21.97 -1.96 -6.93
CA PHE A 192 22.84 -2.18 -5.77
C PHE A 192 23.78 -3.37 -5.92
N GLY A 193 23.30 -4.50 -6.44
CA GLY A 193 24.03 -5.77 -6.41
C GLY A 193 24.90 -6.06 -7.64
N GLN A 194 24.58 -5.48 -8.80
CA GLN A 194 25.11 -5.93 -10.10
C GLN A 194 26.64 -5.98 -10.14
N LYS A 195 27.33 -4.94 -9.65
CA LYS A 195 28.80 -4.88 -9.68
C LYS A 195 29.44 -6.05 -8.93
N GLY A 196 28.91 -6.41 -7.76
CA GLY A 196 29.42 -7.54 -7.01
C GLY A 196 29.14 -8.86 -7.71
N TRP A 197 27.96 -9.00 -8.32
CA TRP A 197 27.60 -10.21 -9.07
C TRP A 197 28.39 -10.42 -10.36
N GLU A 198 28.90 -9.35 -10.98
CA GLU A 198 29.78 -9.42 -12.16
C GLU A 198 31.18 -9.96 -11.82
N GLU A 199 31.60 -9.84 -10.56
CA GLU A 199 32.89 -10.34 -10.07
C GLU A 199 32.83 -11.81 -9.64
N ASP A 200 31.64 -12.40 -9.54
CA ASP A 200 31.42 -13.78 -9.08
C ASP A 200 31.36 -14.78 -10.24
N PRO A 201 32.34 -15.71 -10.38
CA PRO A 201 32.36 -16.68 -11.46
C PRO A 201 31.12 -17.59 -11.49
N ALA A 202 30.54 -17.92 -10.33
CA ALA A 202 29.36 -18.78 -10.27
C ALA A 202 28.13 -18.04 -10.79
N VAL A 203 27.98 -16.77 -10.42
CA VAL A 203 26.86 -15.93 -10.88
C VAL A 203 26.97 -15.61 -12.37
N THR A 204 28.17 -15.25 -12.84
CA THR A 204 28.41 -14.96 -14.26
C THR A 204 28.21 -16.20 -15.13
N ALA A 205 28.68 -17.38 -14.69
CA ALA A 205 28.43 -18.65 -15.37
C ALA A 205 26.94 -19.02 -15.39
N ALA A 206 26.23 -18.88 -14.26
CA ALA A 206 24.81 -19.21 -14.16
C ALA A 206 23.91 -18.28 -14.98
N ARG A 207 24.24 -16.98 -15.03
CA ARG A 207 23.55 -16.03 -15.90
C ARG A 207 23.77 -16.38 -17.37
N GLY A 208 25.03 -16.66 -17.76
CA GLY A 208 25.43 -16.81 -19.15
C GLY A 208 25.11 -15.54 -19.95
N ASP A 209 24.51 -15.72 -21.12
CA ASP A 209 24.13 -14.65 -22.04
C ASP A 209 22.75 -14.01 -21.72
N ARG A 210 22.09 -14.44 -20.65
CA ARG A 210 20.77 -13.91 -20.28
C ARG A 210 20.87 -12.45 -19.86
N ASP A 211 19.81 -11.70 -20.15
CA ASP A 211 19.65 -10.34 -19.64
C ASP A 211 19.66 -10.32 -18.11
N TRP A 212 20.38 -9.34 -17.54
CA TRP A 212 20.55 -9.20 -16.09
C TRP A 212 19.23 -9.03 -15.35
N PHE A 213 18.29 -8.26 -15.91
CA PHE A 213 17.01 -7.97 -15.25
C PHE A 213 16.14 -9.21 -15.21
N ASP A 214 16.09 -9.98 -16.29
CA ASP A 214 15.34 -11.24 -16.32
C ASP A 214 15.95 -12.31 -15.42
N TYR A 215 17.26 -12.53 -15.51
CA TYR A 215 17.96 -13.49 -14.65
C TYR A 215 17.75 -13.17 -13.17
N LEU A 216 17.99 -11.91 -12.75
CA LEU A 216 17.82 -11.53 -11.35
C LEU A 216 16.37 -11.69 -10.89
N SER A 217 15.40 -11.30 -11.73
CA SER A 217 13.98 -11.39 -11.40
C SER A 217 13.53 -12.83 -11.19
N GLU A 218 14.01 -13.77 -12.01
CA GLU A 218 13.77 -15.20 -11.84
C GLU A 218 14.38 -15.70 -10.52
N ARG A 219 15.65 -15.39 -10.24
CA ARG A 219 16.33 -15.81 -9.00
C ARG A 219 15.67 -15.26 -7.75
N LYS A 220 15.26 -13.99 -7.78
CA LYS A 220 14.50 -13.36 -6.69
C LYS A 220 13.14 -14.04 -6.50
N ALA A 221 12.41 -14.30 -7.58
CA ALA A 221 11.12 -14.98 -7.51
C ALA A 221 11.23 -16.38 -6.93
N ASN A 222 12.27 -17.15 -7.28
CA ASN A 222 12.51 -18.47 -6.69
C ASN A 222 12.71 -18.37 -5.17
N ALA A 223 13.62 -17.50 -4.71
CA ALA A 223 13.90 -17.29 -3.30
C ALA A 223 12.64 -16.91 -2.51
N GLU A 224 11.90 -15.91 -2.98
CA GLU A 224 10.71 -15.42 -2.28
C GLU A 224 9.53 -16.40 -2.37
N THR A 225 9.44 -17.21 -3.43
CA THR A 225 8.43 -18.28 -3.52
C THR A 225 8.65 -19.35 -2.44
N LEU A 226 9.91 -19.75 -2.19
CA LEU A 226 10.24 -20.70 -1.13
C LEU A 226 9.87 -20.16 0.25
N ILE A 227 10.18 -18.89 0.51
CA ILE A 227 9.83 -18.21 1.77
C ILE A 227 8.30 -18.09 1.92
N ALA A 228 7.62 -17.57 0.90
CA ALA A 228 6.17 -17.39 0.91
C ALA A 228 5.44 -18.73 1.10
N LYS A 229 5.92 -19.82 0.48
CA LYS A 229 5.35 -21.16 0.66
C LYS A 229 5.45 -21.64 2.11
N ALA A 230 6.60 -21.46 2.76
CA ALA A 230 6.78 -21.84 4.16
C ALA A 230 5.83 -21.07 5.09
N VAL A 231 5.68 -19.76 4.87
CA VAL A 231 4.78 -18.93 5.68
C VAL A 231 3.31 -19.28 5.40
N ARG A 232 2.89 -19.40 4.14
CA ARG A 232 1.51 -19.78 3.78
C ARG A 232 1.13 -21.15 4.33
N ALA A 233 2.08 -22.09 4.43
CA ALA A 233 1.82 -23.42 4.98
C ALA A 233 1.41 -23.40 6.46
N VAL A 234 1.84 -22.41 7.24
CA VAL A 234 1.47 -22.27 8.66
C VAL A 234 0.25 -21.38 8.89
N VAL A 235 -0.24 -20.68 7.84
CA VAL A 235 -1.45 -19.85 7.86
C VAL A 235 -2.31 -20.10 6.61
N PRO A 236 -2.72 -21.36 6.35
CA PRO A 236 -3.39 -21.72 5.10
C PRO A 236 -4.77 -21.04 4.91
N ASP A 237 -5.33 -20.53 6.00
CA ASP A 237 -6.61 -19.82 6.08
C ASP A 237 -6.46 -18.29 6.04
N SER A 238 -5.24 -17.77 5.93
CA SER A 238 -5.04 -16.33 5.73
C SER A 238 -5.62 -15.86 4.40
N ARG A 239 -6.27 -14.69 4.41
CA ARG A 239 -6.88 -14.10 3.21
C ARG A 239 -5.81 -13.63 2.24
N LEU A 240 -4.72 -13.05 2.77
CA LEU A 240 -3.61 -12.53 1.97
C LEU A 240 -2.25 -12.82 2.61
N TYR A 241 -1.30 -13.17 1.75
CA TYR A 241 0.13 -12.94 1.92
C TYR A 241 0.60 -11.84 0.95
N ILE A 242 1.05 -10.69 1.48
CA ILE A 242 1.51 -9.54 0.70
C ILE A 242 3.03 -9.38 0.80
N TYR A 243 3.71 -9.46 -0.34
CA TYR A 243 5.14 -9.18 -0.45
C TYR A 243 5.36 -7.76 -0.96
N TYR A 244 6.11 -6.95 -0.23
CA TYR A 244 6.45 -5.59 -0.62
C TYR A 244 7.84 -5.49 -1.26
N PRO A 245 7.95 -4.89 -2.46
CA PRO A 245 6.90 -4.68 -3.48
C PRO A 245 6.82 -5.86 -4.47
N THR A 246 5.60 -6.23 -4.88
CA THR A 246 5.31 -7.18 -5.97
C THR A 246 4.48 -6.46 -7.03
N THR A 247 5.13 -5.70 -7.92
CA THR A 247 4.48 -4.68 -8.74
C THR A 247 4.75 -4.87 -10.23
N GLY A 248 3.81 -4.41 -11.07
CA GLY A 248 3.99 -4.18 -12.51
C GLY A 248 5.03 -3.11 -12.86
N GLY A 249 5.56 -2.42 -11.85
CA GLY A 249 6.61 -1.41 -11.95
C GLY A 249 6.04 -0.03 -12.19
N THR A 250 5.85 0.74 -11.11
CA THR A 250 5.35 2.13 -11.17
C THR A 250 6.23 3.01 -12.06
N HIS A 251 7.54 2.78 -12.12
CA HIS A 251 8.49 3.51 -12.96
C HIS A 251 8.86 2.81 -14.28
N ARG A 252 8.17 1.72 -14.64
CA ARG A 252 8.48 0.94 -15.85
C ARG A 252 8.53 1.83 -17.09
N ARG A 253 9.61 1.71 -17.86
CA ARG A 253 9.91 2.45 -19.10
C ARG A 253 9.92 3.98 -18.99
N ARG A 254 9.96 4.55 -17.77
CA ARG A 254 10.05 6.00 -17.57
C ARG A 254 11.38 6.61 -18.06
N TYR A 255 12.49 5.88 -17.92
CA TYR A 255 13.85 6.31 -18.30
C TYR A 255 14.75 5.10 -18.55
N GLY A 256 15.91 5.29 -19.20
CA GLY A 256 16.83 4.23 -19.66
C GLY A 256 17.52 3.34 -18.60
N GLY A 257 17.07 3.35 -17.34
CA GLY A 257 17.62 2.52 -16.27
C GLY A 257 16.59 2.08 -15.24
N TRP A 258 15.29 2.17 -15.56
CA TRP A 258 14.21 1.84 -14.63
C TRP A 258 14.29 0.38 -14.12
N ASN A 259 14.73 -0.54 -14.97
CA ASN A 259 14.85 -1.97 -14.68
C ASN A 259 15.93 -2.27 -13.63
N ARG A 260 16.77 -1.28 -13.27
CA ARG A 260 17.75 -1.45 -12.20
C ARG A 260 17.15 -1.41 -10.79
N TRP A 261 15.91 -0.96 -10.66
CA TRP A 261 15.30 -0.61 -9.37
C TRP A 261 14.02 -1.40 -9.09
N GLY A 262 13.91 -2.60 -9.65
CA GLY A 262 12.77 -3.48 -9.41
C GLY A 262 13.02 -4.85 -10.01
N TYR A 263 11.94 -5.62 -10.15
CA TYR A 263 11.93 -6.95 -10.73
C TYR A 263 10.83 -7.05 -11.78
N ALA A 264 11.00 -7.91 -12.77
CA ALA A 264 9.97 -8.15 -13.77
C ALA A 264 8.78 -8.87 -13.12
N TYR A 265 7.60 -8.28 -13.23
CA TYR A 265 6.38 -8.78 -12.61
C TYR A 265 6.03 -10.21 -13.04
N ARG A 266 6.40 -10.62 -14.27
CA ARG A 266 6.16 -11.97 -14.77
C ARG A 266 6.75 -13.09 -13.93
N TRP A 267 7.88 -12.82 -13.30
CA TRP A 267 8.51 -13.76 -12.38
C TRP A 267 7.92 -13.61 -10.97
N MET A 268 7.70 -12.38 -10.52
CA MET A 268 7.32 -12.09 -9.14
C MET A 268 5.83 -12.33 -8.82
N LYS A 269 4.93 -12.34 -9.81
CA LYS A 269 3.47 -12.32 -9.59
C LYS A 269 2.92 -13.43 -8.69
N SER A 270 3.57 -14.59 -8.61
CA SER A 270 3.13 -15.72 -7.77
C SER A 270 3.59 -15.62 -6.31
N VAL A 271 4.58 -14.78 -6.02
CA VAL A 271 5.15 -14.58 -4.67
C VAL A 271 4.10 -13.98 -3.74
N SER A 272 3.34 -13.01 -4.24
CA SER A 272 2.29 -12.34 -3.47
C SER A 272 0.89 -12.81 -3.89
N THR A 273 -0.09 -12.58 -3.02
CA THR A 273 -1.50 -12.94 -3.31
C THR A 273 -2.13 -11.95 -4.27
N LEU A 274 -1.72 -10.68 -4.18
CA LEU A 274 -2.13 -9.58 -5.05
C LEU A 274 -0.91 -8.75 -5.42
N ALA A 275 -1.00 -7.99 -6.51
CA ALA A 275 0.01 -6.96 -6.79
C ALA A 275 0.07 -5.94 -5.65
N SER A 276 1.25 -5.38 -5.40
CA SER A 276 1.54 -4.50 -4.26
C SER A 276 2.60 -3.47 -4.64
N SER A 277 2.13 -2.39 -5.27
CA SER A 277 2.90 -1.21 -5.63
C SER A 277 3.02 -0.23 -4.46
N GLU A 278 4.01 0.66 -4.51
CA GLU A 278 4.16 1.78 -3.59
C GLU A 278 3.70 3.10 -4.19
N HIS A 279 2.96 3.88 -3.40
CA HIS A 279 2.40 5.18 -3.76
C HIS A 279 2.58 6.16 -2.60
N TYR A 280 3.75 6.79 -2.57
CA TYR A 280 4.14 7.68 -1.48
C TYR A 280 4.30 9.11 -1.97
N TRP A 281 3.55 10.05 -1.40
CA TRP A 281 3.55 11.44 -1.86
C TRP A 281 4.95 12.05 -1.94
N GLN A 282 5.27 12.56 -3.14
CA GLN A 282 6.56 13.13 -3.54
C GLN A 282 7.80 12.28 -3.20
N HIS A 283 7.66 10.96 -3.14
CA HIS A 283 8.75 10.00 -3.11
C HIS A 283 9.01 9.49 -4.54
N PHE A 284 10.09 9.98 -5.17
CA PHE A 284 10.44 9.66 -6.57
C PHE A 284 9.37 10.05 -7.62
N ASN A 285 8.42 10.91 -7.24
CA ASN A 285 7.29 11.38 -8.03
C ASN A 285 7.02 12.87 -7.82
N THR A 286 6.16 13.47 -8.64
CA THR A 286 5.82 14.91 -8.58
C THR A 286 4.63 15.22 -7.66
N GLY A 287 4.06 14.24 -6.96
CA GLY A 287 2.89 14.39 -6.11
C GLY A 287 1.60 14.12 -6.87
N TRP A 288 0.60 14.98 -6.68
CA TRP A 288 -0.75 14.79 -7.24
C TRP A 288 -0.85 15.13 -8.73
N THR A 289 -0.02 16.06 -9.21
CA THR A 289 0.03 16.50 -10.61
C THR A 289 1.46 16.50 -11.15
N GLY A 290 1.61 16.81 -12.44
CA GLY A 290 2.90 16.89 -13.12
C GLY A 290 3.26 15.64 -13.92
N LYS A 291 4.44 15.65 -14.54
CA LYS A 291 4.84 14.62 -15.52
C LYS A 291 5.03 13.22 -14.93
N GLN A 292 5.08 13.09 -13.61
CA GLN A 292 5.36 11.87 -12.86
C GLN A 292 4.48 11.83 -11.62
N ASP A 293 3.22 12.23 -11.75
CA ASP A 293 2.28 12.16 -10.64
C ASP A 293 1.98 10.71 -10.24
N MET A 294 1.44 10.55 -9.04
CA MET A 294 1.18 9.24 -8.44
C MET A 294 0.14 8.41 -9.22
N LEU A 295 -0.87 9.02 -9.82
CA LEU A 295 -1.89 8.27 -10.58
C LEU A 295 -1.30 7.72 -11.88
N THR A 296 -0.54 8.52 -12.61
CA THR A 296 0.21 8.08 -13.79
C THR A 296 1.13 6.90 -13.45
N MET A 297 1.84 6.98 -12.32
CA MET A 297 2.66 5.86 -11.83
C MET A 297 1.85 4.60 -11.50
N GLY A 298 0.72 4.76 -10.82
CA GLY A 298 -0.18 3.65 -10.50
C GLY A 298 -0.72 2.96 -11.75
N LEU A 299 -1.23 3.72 -12.71
CA LEU A 299 -1.78 3.19 -13.95
C LEU A 299 -0.71 2.50 -14.82
N ASN A 300 0.55 2.94 -14.76
CA ASN A 300 1.68 2.27 -15.43
C ASN A 300 1.91 0.84 -14.91
N ALA A 301 1.82 0.66 -13.58
CA ALA A 301 1.93 -0.63 -12.91
C ALA A 301 0.70 -1.50 -13.19
N ARG A 302 -0.50 -0.93 -13.03
CA ARG A 302 -1.78 -1.61 -13.33
C ARG A 302 -1.83 -2.17 -14.74
N GLY A 303 -1.31 -1.44 -15.73
CA GLY A 303 -1.30 -1.92 -17.11
C GLY A 303 -0.52 -3.22 -17.30
N GLU A 304 0.65 -3.33 -16.69
CA GLU A 304 1.44 -4.56 -16.71
C GLU A 304 0.76 -5.68 -15.91
N GLU A 305 0.18 -5.36 -14.75
CA GLU A 305 -0.49 -6.34 -13.88
C GLU A 305 -1.72 -6.94 -14.58
N ILE A 306 -2.56 -6.11 -15.21
CA ILE A 306 -3.72 -6.53 -16.01
C ILE A 306 -3.29 -7.39 -17.19
N ALA A 307 -2.26 -6.97 -17.95
CA ALA A 307 -1.75 -7.73 -19.09
C ALA A 307 -1.25 -9.13 -18.70
N GLN A 308 -0.91 -9.32 -17.42
CA GLN A 308 -0.48 -10.60 -16.87
C GLN A 308 -1.57 -11.36 -16.10
N GLY A 309 -2.83 -10.93 -16.20
CA GLY A 309 -3.99 -11.59 -15.62
C GLY A 309 -4.22 -11.29 -14.14
N GLN A 310 -3.65 -10.21 -13.60
CA GLN A 310 -3.81 -9.79 -12.20
C GLN A 310 -4.54 -8.42 -12.12
N PRO A 311 -5.88 -8.42 -12.25
CA PRO A 311 -6.67 -7.19 -12.36
C PRO A 311 -6.87 -6.46 -11.02
N PHE A 312 -6.35 -7.01 -9.91
CA PHE A 312 -6.51 -6.44 -8.57
C PHE A 312 -5.19 -6.19 -7.86
N CYS A 313 -5.19 -5.27 -6.92
CA CYS A 313 -4.03 -4.95 -6.09
C CYS A 313 -4.37 -4.74 -4.62
N TYR A 314 -3.33 -4.81 -3.80
CA TYR A 314 -3.26 -4.42 -2.41
C TYR A 314 -1.97 -3.61 -2.21
N ASP A 315 -2.08 -2.32 -2.52
CA ASP A 315 -0.95 -1.40 -2.64
C ASP A 315 -0.62 -0.69 -1.33
N TRP A 316 0.52 0.01 -1.32
CA TRP A 316 1.08 0.72 -0.17
C TRP A 316 0.93 2.22 -0.37
N PHE A 317 0.19 2.88 0.51
CA PHE A 317 -0.20 4.27 0.35
C PHE A 317 0.31 5.15 1.46
N CYS A 318 0.81 6.33 1.10
CA CYS A 318 1.14 7.34 2.08
C CYS A 318 0.95 8.73 1.50
N ALA A 319 0.17 9.56 2.20
CA ALA A 319 -0.06 10.97 1.86
C ALA A 319 1.14 11.86 2.21
N GLY A 320 2.29 11.29 2.53
CA GLY A 320 3.50 12.00 2.90
C GLY A 320 3.84 11.87 4.39
N TRP A 321 5.08 12.25 4.69
CA TRP A 321 5.65 12.30 6.02
C TRP A 321 6.80 13.30 6.05
N PRO A 322 7.18 13.82 7.24
CA PRO A 322 8.24 14.80 7.36
C PRO A 322 9.55 14.31 6.77
N ARG A 323 10.04 14.99 5.71
CA ARG A 323 11.28 14.64 4.99
C ARG A 323 11.97 15.88 4.41
N GLY A 324 13.20 16.11 4.87
CA GLY A 324 14.06 17.17 4.35
C GLY A 324 13.45 18.58 4.50
N LYS A 325 14.03 19.55 3.79
CA LYS A 325 13.55 20.94 3.75
C LYS A 325 12.53 21.15 2.63
N ARG A 326 11.45 20.36 2.62
CA ARG A 326 10.39 20.52 1.61
C ARG A 326 9.48 21.70 1.98
N PRO A 327 8.99 22.49 1.01
CA PRO A 327 8.11 23.64 1.27
C PRO A 327 6.88 23.32 2.13
N ASN A 328 6.25 22.17 1.90
CA ASN A 328 5.04 21.72 2.62
C ASN A 328 5.39 20.77 3.79
N GLY A 329 6.63 20.79 4.27
CA GLY A 329 7.12 19.88 5.30
C GLY A 329 7.19 18.41 4.89
N GLY A 330 6.82 18.05 3.65
CA GLY A 330 6.74 16.65 3.19
C GLY A 330 5.35 16.00 3.37
N LEU A 331 4.33 16.80 3.69
CA LEU A 331 2.95 16.36 3.89
C LEU A 331 2.08 16.80 2.71
N GLY A 332 1.40 15.85 2.08
CA GLY A 332 0.41 16.11 1.04
C GLY A 332 -0.97 16.40 1.62
N GLU A 333 -1.77 17.08 0.81
CA GLU A 333 -3.15 17.48 1.12
C GLU A 333 -4.07 16.24 1.13
N LEU A 334 -4.91 16.12 2.18
CA LEU A 334 -5.69 14.92 2.44
C LEU A 334 -6.95 14.80 1.57
N ASP A 335 -7.48 15.93 1.11
CA ASP A 335 -8.52 15.97 0.08
C ASP A 335 -7.98 15.33 -1.21
N ARG A 336 -6.83 15.78 -1.71
CA ARG A 336 -6.20 15.21 -2.91
C ARG A 336 -5.83 13.74 -2.72
N TYR A 337 -5.38 13.35 -1.52
CA TYR A 337 -5.17 11.95 -1.18
C TYR A 337 -6.46 11.12 -1.27
N THR A 338 -7.59 11.66 -0.81
CA THR A 338 -8.92 11.03 -0.94
C THR A 338 -9.26 10.78 -2.41
N GLY A 339 -9.06 11.77 -3.28
CA GLY A 339 -9.33 11.66 -4.71
C GLY A 339 -8.42 10.65 -5.41
N PHE A 340 -7.15 10.63 -5.04
CA PHE A 340 -6.19 9.61 -5.51
C PHE A 340 -6.62 8.20 -5.12
N LEU A 341 -6.96 7.97 -3.84
CA LEU A 341 -7.43 6.66 -3.37
C LEU A 341 -8.68 6.19 -4.11
N LYS A 342 -9.63 7.09 -4.39
CA LYS A 342 -10.83 6.77 -5.19
C LYS A 342 -10.45 6.31 -6.60
N CYS A 343 -9.52 6.99 -7.26
CA CYS A 343 -9.01 6.56 -8.57
C CYS A 343 -8.37 5.17 -8.50
N MET A 344 -7.64 4.87 -7.42
CA MET A 344 -7.00 3.56 -7.23
C MET A 344 -8.00 2.42 -6.96
N TYR A 345 -9.10 2.67 -6.24
CA TYR A 345 -10.19 1.69 -6.16
C TYR A 345 -10.84 1.42 -7.51
N VAL A 346 -11.14 2.46 -8.29
CA VAL A 346 -11.69 2.27 -9.65
C VAL A 346 -10.71 1.51 -10.55
N SER A 347 -9.39 1.64 -10.33
CA SER A 347 -8.35 0.91 -11.07
C SER A 347 -8.12 -0.54 -10.62
N GLY A 348 -8.84 -1.02 -9.59
CA GLY A 348 -8.83 -2.43 -9.16
C GLY A 348 -8.30 -2.69 -7.75
N MET A 349 -8.13 -1.68 -6.91
CA MET A 349 -7.71 -1.89 -5.52
C MET A 349 -8.80 -2.57 -4.68
N LEU A 350 -8.42 -3.56 -3.86
CA LEU A 350 -9.33 -4.28 -2.95
C LEU A 350 -9.12 -3.98 -1.46
N GLY A 351 -8.09 -3.19 -1.16
CA GLY A 351 -7.61 -2.83 0.17
C GLY A 351 -6.19 -2.27 0.04
N GLY A 352 -5.51 -2.00 1.16
CA GLY A 352 -4.14 -1.57 1.09
C GLY A 352 -3.45 -1.39 2.44
N ASN A 353 -2.17 -1.08 2.38
CA ASN A 353 -1.39 -0.69 3.54
C ASN A 353 -1.41 0.84 3.71
N ALA A 354 -1.84 1.31 4.88
CA ALA A 354 -1.74 2.71 5.27
C ALA A 354 -0.38 2.97 5.92
N GLY A 355 0.50 3.62 5.17
CA GLY A 355 1.86 3.94 5.57
C GLY A 355 2.01 5.21 6.40
N TYR A 356 3.08 5.27 7.19
CA TYR A 356 3.70 6.52 7.65
C TYR A 356 5.14 6.19 8.07
N TYR A 357 6.09 6.46 7.18
CA TYR A 357 7.46 5.90 7.27
C TYR A 357 8.46 6.85 7.93
N ALA A 358 8.00 7.68 8.85
CA ALA A 358 8.84 8.37 9.82
C ALA A 358 8.30 8.12 11.23
N TYR A 359 9.20 7.92 12.19
CA TYR A 359 8.81 7.88 13.58
C TYR A 359 8.44 9.30 14.03
N PRO A 360 7.18 9.56 14.44
CA PRO A 360 6.81 10.89 14.90
C PRO A 360 7.59 11.24 16.16
N LYS A 361 7.89 12.53 16.36
CA LYS A 361 8.55 13.01 17.58
C LYS A 361 7.68 12.62 18.79
N GLY A 362 8.26 11.92 19.76
CA GLY A 362 7.54 11.40 20.93
C GLY A 362 6.81 10.06 20.70
N GLY A 363 6.76 9.56 19.47
CA GLY A 363 6.12 8.29 19.11
C GLY A 363 4.62 8.40 18.85
N PHE A 364 4.02 7.29 18.42
CA PHE A 364 2.63 7.25 17.99
C PHE A 364 1.61 7.35 19.13
N GLY A 365 2.06 7.31 20.39
CA GLY A 365 1.19 7.47 21.57
C GLY A 365 1.24 8.85 22.21
N VAL A 366 2.00 9.78 21.64
CA VAL A 366 2.06 11.14 22.18
C VAL A 366 0.70 11.82 22.01
N GLU A 367 0.29 12.56 23.04
CA GLU A 367 -0.91 13.38 23.00
C GLU A 367 -0.70 14.61 22.09
N PHE A 368 -1.80 15.12 21.56
CA PHE A 368 -1.82 16.28 20.64
C PHE A 368 -3.04 17.18 20.91
N PRO A 369 -3.01 18.46 20.49
CA PRO A 369 -4.18 19.33 20.58
C PRO A 369 -5.36 18.77 19.74
N GLU A 370 -6.57 18.78 20.30
CA GLU A 370 -7.77 18.21 19.65
C GLU A 370 -8.06 18.77 18.26
N ASP A 371 -7.76 20.05 18.04
CA ASP A 371 -7.94 20.78 16.77
C ASP A 371 -6.76 20.61 15.79
N GLU A 372 -5.65 20.01 16.23
CA GLU A 372 -4.47 19.74 15.43
C GLU A 372 -4.08 18.25 15.40
N PRO A 373 -4.99 17.34 15.00
CA PRO A 373 -4.67 15.92 14.96
C PRO A 373 -3.54 15.65 13.96
N PRO A 374 -2.59 14.75 14.28
CA PRO A 374 -1.40 14.57 13.48
C PRO A 374 -1.73 13.96 12.11
N HIS A 375 -0.98 14.37 11.10
CA HIS A 375 -1.23 13.99 9.70
C HIS A 375 -1.25 12.46 9.48
N TRP A 376 -0.41 11.70 10.19
CA TRP A 376 -0.39 10.25 10.13
C TRP A 376 -1.72 9.60 10.56
N LEU A 377 -2.43 10.21 11.52
CA LEU A 377 -3.71 9.71 12.00
C LEU A 377 -4.82 10.09 11.04
N ARG A 378 -4.79 11.33 10.53
CA ARG A 378 -5.76 11.84 9.56
C ARG A 378 -5.70 11.12 8.21
N GLN A 379 -4.51 10.75 7.71
CA GLN A 379 -4.41 9.98 6.47
C GLN A 379 -4.97 8.55 6.63
N MET A 380 -4.89 7.97 7.83
CA MET A 380 -5.50 6.66 8.12
C MET A 380 -7.02 6.70 8.15
N THR A 381 -7.59 7.71 8.80
CA THR A 381 -9.06 7.90 8.82
C THR A 381 -9.59 8.23 7.42
N THR A 382 -8.83 8.99 6.64
CA THR A 382 -9.11 9.25 5.22
C THR A 382 -9.18 7.96 4.42
N PHE A 383 -8.18 7.09 4.54
CA PHE A 383 -8.16 5.82 3.80
C PHE A 383 -9.32 4.90 4.20
N ALA A 384 -9.62 4.79 5.50
CA ALA A 384 -10.77 4.03 5.99
C ALA A 384 -12.10 4.50 5.40
N ARG A 385 -12.30 5.81 5.29
CA ARG A 385 -13.53 6.40 4.73
C ARG A 385 -13.70 6.07 3.25
N VAL A 386 -12.62 6.15 2.47
CA VAL A 386 -12.65 5.74 1.06
C VAL A 386 -12.90 4.23 0.95
N HIS A 387 -12.22 3.41 1.77
CA HIS A 387 -12.41 1.96 1.81
C HIS A 387 -13.88 1.58 2.08
N ALA A 388 -14.53 2.27 3.01
CA ALA A 388 -15.94 2.06 3.30
C ALA A 388 -16.86 2.43 2.14
N LEU A 389 -16.62 3.53 1.41
CA LEU A 389 -17.38 3.82 0.19
C LEU A 389 -17.31 2.63 -0.78
N PHE A 390 -16.11 2.13 -1.05
CA PHE A 390 -15.94 1.05 -2.02
C PHE A 390 -16.41 -0.32 -1.53
N SER A 391 -16.67 -0.49 -0.23
CA SER A 391 -17.38 -1.69 0.26
C SER A 391 -18.82 -1.79 -0.29
N HIS A 392 -19.43 -0.66 -0.65
CA HIS A 392 -20.73 -0.60 -1.33
C HIS A 392 -20.63 -0.79 -2.84
N LEU A 393 -19.45 -0.56 -3.42
CA LEU A 393 -19.16 -0.61 -4.86
C LEU A 393 -18.29 -1.83 -5.24
N GLU A 394 -18.17 -2.79 -4.33
CA GLU A 394 -17.25 -3.92 -4.45
C GLU A 394 -17.57 -4.79 -5.68
N SER A 395 -18.84 -5.01 -5.99
CA SER A 395 -19.24 -5.79 -7.18
C SER A 395 -18.81 -5.09 -8.46
N ASP A 396 -18.95 -3.77 -8.56
CA ASP A 396 -18.44 -3.00 -9.71
C ASP A 396 -16.91 -3.15 -9.85
N ILE A 397 -16.17 -3.25 -8.73
CA ILE A 397 -14.72 -3.51 -8.72
C ILE A 397 -14.37 -4.96 -9.05
N ARG A 398 -15.12 -5.97 -8.59
CA ARG A 398 -14.74 -7.37 -8.83
C ARG A 398 -15.23 -7.90 -10.17
N GLU A 399 -16.40 -7.44 -10.62
CA GLU A 399 -17.13 -7.98 -11.77
C GLU A 399 -17.00 -7.12 -13.03
N GLY A 400 -16.41 -5.93 -12.94
CA GLY A 400 -16.07 -5.14 -14.13
C GLY A 400 -14.66 -5.35 -14.68
N ASP A 401 -14.32 -4.53 -15.67
CA ASP A 401 -12.97 -4.35 -16.19
C ASP A 401 -12.59 -2.86 -16.20
N LEU A 402 -11.35 -2.57 -15.83
CA LEU A 402 -10.78 -1.23 -15.97
C LEU A 402 -10.71 -0.87 -17.45
N LEU A 403 -11.30 0.26 -17.84
CA LEU A 403 -11.35 0.66 -19.24
C LEU A 403 -10.01 1.26 -19.69
N PRO A 404 -9.54 0.94 -20.91
CA PRO A 404 -8.21 1.31 -21.38
C PRO A 404 -8.03 2.83 -21.61
N GLY A 405 -9.12 3.56 -21.84
CA GLY A 405 -9.06 4.92 -22.38
C GLY A 405 -8.57 4.94 -23.84
N PRO A 406 -8.65 6.09 -24.53
CA PRO A 406 -8.26 6.21 -25.94
C PRO A 406 -6.73 6.30 -26.15
N ASN A 407 -5.98 6.65 -25.11
CA ASN A 407 -4.55 6.95 -25.21
C ASN A 407 -3.69 5.76 -24.74
N ARG A 408 -2.45 5.69 -25.24
CA ARG A 408 -1.40 4.83 -24.68
C ARG A 408 -0.77 5.47 -23.46
N HIS A 409 -0.26 4.66 -22.54
CA HIS A 409 0.42 5.15 -21.35
C HIS A 409 1.60 6.07 -21.73
N VAL A 410 1.89 7.09 -20.91
CA VAL A 410 2.91 8.10 -21.24
C VAL A 410 4.32 7.52 -21.33
N TRP A 411 4.61 6.46 -20.56
CA TRP A 411 5.93 5.79 -20.53
C TRP A 411 5.94 4.42 -21.22
N SER A 412 4.89 3.62 -21.01
CA SER A 412 4.82 2.22 -21.47
C SER A 412 3.82 2.11 -22.61
N LYS A 413 4.28 2.45 -23.83
CA LYS A 413 3.41 2.59 -25.02
C LYS A 413 2.74 1.29 -25.49
N ASP A 414 3.19 0.16 -24.99
CA ASP A 414 2.58 -1.16 -25.13
C ASP A 414 1.23 -1.28 -24.41
N HIS A 415 1.00 -0.46 -23.37
CA HIS A 415 -0.21 -0.51 -22.57
C HIS A 415 -1.08 0.74 -22.76
N PRO A 416 -2.41 0.62 -22.57
CA PRO A 416 -3.29 1.78 -22.47
C PRO A 416 -2.91 2.69 -21.30
N ALA A 417 -3.36 3.95 -21.36
CA ALA A 417 -3.20 4.89 -20.25
C ALA A 417 -4.11 4.56 -19.06
N TYR A 418 -5.20 3.82 -19.30
CA TYR A 418 -6.26 3.52 -18.33
C TYR A 418 -6.89 4.77 -17.72
N GLU A 419 -6.96 5.82 -18.54
CA GLU A 419 -7.47 7.13 -18.18
C GLU A 419 -8.14 7.78 -19.41
N PHE A 420 -9.20 8.55 -19.15
CA PHE A 420 -9.93 9.30 -20.15
C PHE A 420 -9.47 10.77 -20.15
N PRO A 421 -9.07 11.30 -21.32
CA PRO A 421 -8.59 12.68 -21.41
C PRO A 421 -9.74 13.66 -21.17
N THR A 422 -9.54 14.58 -20.23
CA THR A 422 -10.48 15.66 -19.87
C THR A 422 -10.22 16.95 -20.66
N GLY A 423 -9.02 17.08 -21.25
CA GLY A 423 -8.51 18.35 -21.79
C GLY A 423 -7.84 19.26 -20.75
N ASP A 424 -7.98 18.93 -19.46
CA ASP A 424 -7.33 19.64 -18.34
C ASP A 424 -6.25 18.72 -17.72
N PRO A 425 -4.95 19.09 -17.76
CA PRO A 425 -3.88 18.28 -17.17
C PRO A 425 -3.98 18.13 -15.64
N GLU A 426 -4.83 18.92 -14.99
CA GLU A 426 -5.07 18.87 -13.56
C GLU A 426 -6.35 18.12 -13.17
N ALA A 427 -7.11 17.60 -14.14
CA ALA A 427 -8.29 16.78 -13.90
C ALA A 427 -8.16 15.40 -14.52
N ARG A 428 -8.41 14.37 -13.71
CA ARG A 428 -8.13 12.96 -14.00
C ARG A 428 -9.44 12.17 -13.98
N VAL A 429 -9.63 11.28 -14.94
CA VAL A 429 -10.84 10.44 -15.01
C VAL A 429 -10.49 8.99 -15.31
N VAL A 430 -10.84 8.11 -14.38
CA VAL A 430 -10.67 6.65 -14.51
C VAL A 430 -12.05 6.01 -14.50
N ALA A 431 -12.28 5.04 -15.39
CA ALA A 431 -13.57 4.36 -15.49
C ALA A 431 -13.41 2.86 -15.60
N ARG A 432 -14.38 2.15 -15.04
CA ARG A 432 -14.50 0.70 -15.03
C ARG A 432 -15.91 0.34 -15.48
N ARG A 433 -16.04 -0.67 -16.35
CA ARG A 433 -17.35 -1.13 -16.83
C ARG A 433 -17.66 -2.49 -16.25
N ARG A 434 -18.87 -2.66 -15.73
CA ARG A 434 -19.35 -3.95 -15.23
C ARG A 434 -19.64 -4.89 -16.41
N LYS A 435 -19.22 -6.17 -16.34
CA LYS A 435 -19.27 -7.10 -17.49
C LYS A 435 -20.68 -7.49 -17.92
N ASP A 436 -21.57 -7.60 -16.95
CA ASP A 436 -22.94 -8.14 -17.08
C ASP A 436 -24.01 -7.06 -17.28
N THR A 437 -23.64 -5.77 -17.24
CA THR A 437 -24.59 -4.65 -17.28
C THR A 437 -24.05 -3.45 -18.06
N THR A 438 -24.94 -2.55 -18.46
CA THR A 438 -24.59 -1.22 -19.00
C THR A 438 -24.41 -0.21 -17.85
N ARG A 439 -23.45 -0.53 -16.97
CA ARG A 439 -23.12 0.27 -15.79
C ARG A 439 -21.61 0.51 -15.75
N TRP A 440 -21.24 1.74 -15.44
CA TRP A 440 -19.85 2.16 -15.25
C TRP A 440 -19.65 2.74 -13.87
N LEU A 441 -18.52 2.39 -13.26
CA LEU A 441 -17.98 3.03 -12.08
C LEU A 441 -16.90 4.01 -12.54
N VAL A 442 -17.05 5.28 -12.21
CA VAL A 442 -16.18 6.35 -12.70
C VAL A 442 -15.67 7.20 -11.54
N ALA A 443 -14.37 7.48 -11.50
CA ALA A 443 -13.79 8.48 -10.60
C ALA A 443 -13.36 9.70 -11.40
N ALA A 444 -13.84 10.89 -11.01
CA ALA A 444 -13.42 12.18 -11.55
C ALA A 444 -12.71 12.99 -10.46
N TRP A 445 -11.44 13.32 -10.67
CA TRP A 445 -10.57 13.90 -9.65
C TRP A 445 -9.88 15.17 -10.13
N ALA A 446 -10.11 16.27 -9.42
CA ALA A 446 -9.37 17.52 -9.64
C ALA A 446 -8.05 17.49 -8.86
N ALA A 447 -7.07 16.80 -9.41
CA ALA A 447 -5.73 16.65 -8.83
C ALA A 447 -5.02 18.00 -8.58
N GLY A 448 -5.35 19.03 -9.37
CA GLY A 448 -4.89 20.42 -9.20
C GLY A 448 -5.42 21.12 -7.95
N GLY A 449 -6.52 20.63 -7.36
CA GLY A 449 -7.07 21.09 -6.09
C GLY A 449 -8.22 22.11 -6.16
N GLU A 450 -8.61 22.57 -7.34
CA GLU A 450 -9.83 23.37 -7.53
C GLU A 450 -10.95 22.52 -8.10
N GLU A 451 -12.19 22.70 -7.68
CA GLU A 451 -13.32 21.98 -8.26
C GLU A 451 -13.59 22.44 -9.71
N ARG A 452 -13.96 21.51 -10.59
CA ARG A 452 -14.27 21.84 -12.00
C ARG A 452 -15.15 20.80 -12.68
N GLU A 453 -15.94 21.22 -13.64
CA GLU A 453 -16.65 20.29 -14.53
C GLU A 453 -15.68 19.71 -15.57
N VAL A 454 -15.81 18.41 -15.82
CA VAL A 454 -15.08 17.69 -16.87
C VAL A 454 -16.05 16.94 -17.75
N LYS A 455 -15.72 16.81 -19.03
CA LYS A 455 -16.46 15.99 -19.99
C LYS A 455 -15.51 14.99 -20.62
N VAL A 456 -15.90 13.73 -20.61
CA VAL A 456 -15.14 12.65 -21.23
C VAL A 456 -16.05 11.76 -22.07
N THR A 457 -15.50 11.13 -23.09
CA THR A 457 -16.21 10.13 -23.89
C THR A 457 -15.81 8.73 -23.42
N ILE A 458 -16.77 7.99 -22.85
CA ILE A 458 -16.58 6.63 -22.34
C ILE A 458 -17.23 5.65 -23.32
N PRO A 459 -16.54 4.57 -23.74
CA PRO A 459 -17.10 3.53 -24.60
C PRO A 459 -18.46 3.06 -24.12
N ASP A 460 -19.42 3.05 -25.06
CA ASP A 460 -20.83 2.66 -24.91
C ASP A 460 -21.68 3.55 -23.97
N ALA A 461 -21.08 4.37 -23.11
CA ALA A 461 -21.79 5.42 -22.35
C ALA A 461 -21.90 6.76 -23.10
N GLY A 462 -21.03 7.00 -24.09
CA GLY A 462 -20.98 8.27 -24.81
C GLY A 462 -20.31 9.37 -23.98
N THR A 463 -20.73 10.62 -24.17
CA THR A 463 -20.15 11.77 -23.46
C THR A 463 -20.80 11.93 -22.10
N VAL A 464 -19.99 11.86 -21.05
CA VAL A 464 -20.42 12.01 -19.65
C VAL A 464 -19.82 13.29 -19.08
N ALA A 465 -20.68 14.18 -18.56
CA ALA A 465 -20.27 15.36 -17.82
C ALA A 465 -20.28 15.05 -16.31
N MET A 466 -19.22 15.43 -15.60
CA MET A 466 -19.04 15.14 -14.18
C MET A 466 -18.36 16.31 -13.48
N LEU A 467 -18.59 16.44 -12.18
CA LEU A 467 -17.88 17.37 -11.31
C LEU A 467 -16.64 16.68 -10.76
N ALA A 468 -15.45 17.13 -11.16
CA ALA A 468 -14.19 16.71 -10.57
C ALA A 468 -13.89 17.56 -9.33
N ARG A 469 -13.78 16.92 -8.16
CA ARG A 469 -13.48 17.56 -6.88
C ARG A 469 -12.05 17.26 -6.42
N PRO A 470 -11.44 18.08 -5.54
CA PRO A 470 -10.13 17.77 -4.95
C PRO A 470 -10.13 16.43 -4.21
N ALA A 471 -11.21 16.17 -3.46
CA ALA A 471 -11.50 14.89 -2.81
C ALA A 471 -11.87 13.75 -3.75
N GLY A 472 -11.96 14.01 -5.06
CA GLY A 472 -12.53 13.11 -6.06
C GLY A 472 -14.04 12.94 -5.93
N SER A 473 -14.69 12.64 -7.05
CA SER A 473 -16.11 12.28 -7.14
C SER A 473 -16.21 10.88 -7.72
N VAL A 474 -17.04 10.04 -7.12
CA VAL A 474 -17.31 8.69 -7.62
C VAL A 474 -18.72 8.67 -8.19
N TYR A 475 -18.84 8.27 -9.43
CA TYR A 475 -20.10 8.17 -10.15
C TYR A 475 -20.42 6.72 -10.49
N LEU A 476 -21.69 6.37 -10.35
CA LEU A 476 -22.30 5.27 -11.08
C LEU A 476 -22.97 5.86 -12.31
N VAL A 477 -22.48 5.50 -13.49
CA VAL A 477 -23.09 5.91 -14.75
C VAL A 477 -23.95 4.76 -15.24
N GLN A 478 -25.19 5.05 -15.59
CA GLN A 478 -26.12 4.10 -16.20
C GLN A 478 -26.75 4.71 -17.44
N MET A 479 -27.26 3.88 -18.34
CA MET A 479 -28.01 4.35 -19.50
C MET A 479 -29.49 4.53 -19.12
N ASP A 480 -30.03 5.72 -19.37
CA ASP A 480 -31.47 6.00 -19.30
C ASP A 480 -31.91 6.64 -20.63
N ASN A 481 -32.89 6.03 -21.29
CA ASN A 481 -33.39 6.46 -22.61
C ASN A 481 -32.30 6.76 -23.66
N GLY A 482 -31.22 5.96 -23.64
CA GLY A 482 -30.08 6.11 -24.56
C GLY A 482 -29.07 7.21 -24.18
N GLN A 483 -29.24 7.85 -23.02
CA GLN A 483 -28.30 8.84 -22.48
C GLN A 483 -27.61 8.31 -21.23
N ALA A 484 -26.33 8.63 -21.07
CA ALA A 484 -25.61 8.33 -19.83
C ALA A 484 -26.02 9.30 -18.72
N VAL A 485 -26.52 8.75 -17.62
CA VAL A 485 -26.91 9.48 -16.42
C VAL A 485 -25.91 9.19 -15.30
N PRO A 486 -25.07 10.15 -14.92
CA PRO A 486 -24.13 9.99 -13.80
C PRO A 486 -24.83 10.23 -12.46
N LEU A 487 -24.86 9.20 -11.61
CA LEU A 487 -25.29 9.30 -10.21
C LEU A 487 -24.08 9.45 -9.30
N LEU A 488 -23.99 10.56 -8.57
CA LEU A 488 -22.92 10.79 -7.60
C LEU A 488 -23.08 9.88 -6.38
N ALA A 489 -22.13 8.96 -6.18
CA ALA A 489 -22.14 7.96 -5.11
C ALA A 489 -21.70 8.53 -3.76
N ASP A 490 -20.97 9.65 -3.77
CA ASP A 490 -20.33 10.26 -2.59
C ASP A 490 -20.61 11.77 -2.48
N PRO A 491 -21.88 12.18 -2.24
CA PRO A 491 -22.24 13.61 -2.21
C PRO A 491 -21.48 14.41 -1.15
N GLU A 492 -21.09 13.78 -0.02
CA GLU A 492 -20.23 14.38 1.00
C GLU A 492 -18.76 13.93 0.81
N PRO A 493 -17.89 14.78 0.24
CA PRO A 493 -16.54 14.37 -0.16
C PRO A 493 -15.66 13.91 1.02
N GLU A 494 -15.81 14.54 2.18
CA GLU A 494 -15.09 14.23 3.43
C GLU A 494 -15.63 13.00 4.16
N ARG A 495 -16.86 12.58 3.81
CA ARG A 495 -17.58 11.44 4.42
C ARG A 495 -18.19 10.57 3.31
N PRO A 496 -17.37 10.05 2.39
CA PRO A 496 -17.85 9.49 1.13
C PRO A 496 -18.81 8.31 1.30
N SER A 497 -18.71 7.55 2.40
CA SER A 497 -19.58 6.39 2.66
C SER A 497 -20.92 6.74 3.35
N ARG A 498 -21.12 7.98 3.82
CA ARG A 498 -22.21 8.33 4.75
C ARG A 498 -23.60 8.01 4.18
N HIS A 499 -23.79 8.26 2.89
CA HIS A 499 -25.05 8.07 2.18
C HIS A 499 -25.01 6.87 1.21
N ALA A 500 -23.91 6.10 1.20
CA ALA A 500 -23.72 5.03 0.22
C ALA A 500 -24.80 3.93 0.33
N ALA A 501 -25.20 3.58 1.55
CA ALA A 501 -26.22 2.56 1.79
C ALA A 501 -27.63 2.96 1.30
N THR A 502 -27.92 4.25 1.16
CA THR A 502 -29.22 4.75 0.67
C THR A 502 -29.18 5.04 -0.82
N LEU A 503 -28.06 5.54 -1.35
CA LEU A 503 -27.91 5.95 -2.75
C LEU A 503 -27.60 4.79 -3.71
N LEU A 504 -26.99 3.71 -3.23
CA LEU A 504 -26.41 2.66 -4.08
C LEU A 504 -27.15 1.32 -4.00
N LYS A 505 -28.41 1.33 -3.52
CA LYS A 505 -29.26 0.14 -3.45
C LYS A 505 -29.62 -0.41 -4.83
#